data_AF-A0A426XCI1-F1
#
_entry.id   AF-A0A426XCI1-F1
#
_cell.length_a   1.000
_cell.length_b   1.000
_cell.length_c   1.000
_cell.angle_alpha   90.00
_cell.angle_beta   90.00
_cell.angle_gamma   90.00
#
_symmetry.space_group_name_H-M   'P 1'
#
loop_
_entity.id
_entity.type
_entity.pdbx_description
1 polymer ?
#
loop_
_entity_poly.entity_id
_entity_poly.type
_entity_poly.pdbx_seq_one_letter_code
_entity_poly.pdbx_strand_id
1 'polypeptide(L)'
;MRGQITRARMFFDEAEKGIYELNSASRWPVLASLLLYRQILDAIEANDYNNFTKRAYVGKAKKLASLPLAYAKALIVGPSKFAGTLLQF
;
A
#
# COMPACT_ATOMS: atom_id res chain seq x y z
N MET A 1 6.60 -0.30 21.02
CA MET A 1 6.46 0.13 19.60
C MET A 1 6.55 -1.03 18.60
N ARG A 2 7.56 -1.91 18.70
CA ARG A 2 7.81 -3.02 17.76
C ARG A 2 6.57 -3.85 17.41
N GLY A 3 5.82 -4.34 18.40
CA GLY A 3 4.59 -5.12 18.14
C GLY A 3 3.48 -4.37 17.41
N GLN A 4 3.38 -3.04 17.57
CA GLN A 4 2.41 -2.23 16.83
C GLN A 4 2.83 -2.05 15.36
N ILE A 5 4.14 -1.99 15.09
CA ILE A 5 4.66 -1.96 13.71
C ILE A 5 4.39 -3.29 13.01
N THR A 6 4.62 -4.42 13.69
CA THR A 6 4.24 -5.74 13.17
C THR A 6 2.75 -5.81 12.83
N ARG A 7 1.89 -5.37 13.76
CA ARG A 7 0.43 -5.31 13.52
C ARG A 7 0.07 -4.41 12.35
N ALA A 8 0.71 -3.24 12.20
CA ALA A 8 0.48 -2.35 11.07
C ALA A 8 0.90 -2.99 9.74
N ARG A 9 2.03 -3.71 9.70
CA ARG A 9 2.44 -4.47 8.50
C ARG A 9 1.39 -5.51 8.12
N MET A 10 0.87 -6.27 9.08
CA MET A 10 -0.22 -7.22 8.84
C MET A 10 -1.45 -6.55 8.22
N PHE A 11 -1.86 -5.37 8.71
CA PHE A 11 -2.98 -4.63 8.12
C PHE A 11 -2.71 -4.13 6.70
N PHE A 12 -1.48 -3.69 6.41
CA PHE A 12 -1.11 -3.32 5.03
C PHE A 12 -1.15 -4.53 4.10
N ASP A 13 -0.65 -5.68 4.54
CA ASP A 13 -0.66 -6.91 3.74
C ASP A 13 -2.09 -7.40 3.47
N GLU A 14 -2.99 -7.27 4.45
CA GLU A 14 -4.42 -7.58 4.27
C GLU A 14 -5.11 -6.57 3.35
N ALA A 15 -4.87 -5.27 3.55
CA ALA A 15 -5.46 -4.23 2.71
C ALA A 15 -5.02 -4.33 1.24
N GLU A 16 -3.77 -4.73 0.96
CA GLU A 16 -3.27 -4.90 -0.40
C GLU A 16 -4.10 -5.93 -1.20
N LYS A 17 -4.58 -7.00 -0.56
CA LYS A 17 -5.44 -8.02 -1.21
C LYS A 17 -6.75 -7.41 -1.71
N GLY A 18 -7.39 -6.55 -0.90
CA GLY A 18 -8.65 -5.90 -1.24
C GLY A 18 -8.55 -4.88 -2.37
N ILE A 19 -7.35 -4.37 -2.70
CA ILE A 19 -7.19 -3.38 -3.77
C ILE A 19 -7.52 -3.99 -5.14
N TYR A 20 -7.24 -5.27 -5.36
CA TYR A 20 -7.49 -5.91 -6.65
C TYR A 20 -8.99 -6.08 -6.94
N GLU A 21 -9.84 -6.01 -5.92
CA GLU A 21 -11.31 -6.01 -6.06
C GLU A 21 -11.88 -4.63 -6.46
N LEU A 22 -11.08 -3.56 -6.35
CA LEU A 22 -11.51 -2.23 -6.78
C LEU A 22 -11.62 -2.13 -8.31
N ASN A 23 -12.38 -1.14 -8.77
CA ASN A 23 -12.35 -0.73 -10.17
C ASN A 23 -10.91 -0.45 -10.61
N SER A 24 -10.56 -0.90 -11.82
CA SER A 24 -9.21 -0.75 -12.40
C SER A 24 -8.65 0.68 -12.28
N ALA A 25 -9.47 1.71 -12.52
CA ALA A 25 -9.07 3.11 -12.42
C ALA A 25 -8.70 3.54 -10.99
N SER A 26 -9.26 2.89 -9.97
CA SER A 26 -9.01 3.18 -8.56
C SER A 26 -7.78 2.45 -8.00
N ARG A 27 -7.31 1.36 -8.63
CA ARG A 27 -6.24 0.51 -8.08
C ARG A 27 -4.93 1.27 -7.92
N TRP A 28 -4.52 2.00 -8.94
CA TRP A 28 -3.25 2.71 -8.93
C TRP A 28 -3.14 3.77 -7.82
N PRO A 29 -4.07 4.74 -7.68
CA PRO A 29 -3.98 5.73 -6.60
C PRO A 29 -4.04 5.11 -5.19
N VAL A 30 -4.80 4.01 -5.02
CA VAL A 30 -4.88 3.31 -3.73
C VAL A 30 -3.60 2.52 -3.43
N LEU A 31 -3.05 1.79 -4.40
CA LEU A 31 -1.75 1.10 -4.27
C LEU A 31 -0.61 2.09 -4.02
N ALA A 32 -0.59 3.22 -4.72
CA ALA A 32 0.39 4.28 -4.49
C ALA A 32 0.33 4.76 -3.04
N SER A 33 -0.88 5.05 -2.54
CA SER A 33 -1.08 5.45 -1.14
C SER A 33 -0.60 4.36 -0.17
N LEU A 34 -1.00 3.10 -0.40
CA LEU A 34 -0.58 1.96 0.42
C LEU A 34 0.95 1.85 0.50
N LEU A 35 1.65 1.89 -0.63
CA LEU A 35 3.11 1.78 -0.66
C LEU A 35 3.79 2.98 0.00
N LEU A 36 3.28 4.19 -0.19
CA LEU A 36 3.82 5.41 0.41
C LEU A 36 3.69 5.38 1.94
N TYR A 37 2.52 5.01 2.47
CA TYR A 37 2.30 4.92 3.91
C TYR A 37 3.04 3.74 4.53
N ARG A 38 3.16 2.60 3.84
CA ARG A 38 3.91 1.45 4.36
C ARG A 38 5.39 1.77 4.61
N GLN A 39 6.00 2.62 3.77
CA GLN A 39 7.39 3.04 3.92
C GLN A 39 7.69 3.85 5.20
N ILE A 40 6.67 4.41 5.86
CA ILE A 40 6.89 5.10 7.14
C ILE A 40 7.30 4.10 8.24
N LEU A 41 6.86 2.85 8.14
CA LEU A 41 7.21 1.79 9.08
C LEU A 41 8.71 1.49 8.99
N ASP A 42 9.26 1.43 7.78
CA ASP A 42 10.70 1.27 7.56
C ASP A 42 11.48 2.48 8.12
N ALA A 43 10.95 3.69 7.96
CA ALA A 43 11.58 4.90 8.51
C ALA A 43 11.53 4.93 10.06
N ILE A 44 10.48 4.38 10.66
CA ILE A 44 10.38 4.21 12.12
C ILE A 44 11.43 3.22 12.62
N GLU A 45 11.61 2.11 11.91
CA GLU A 45 12.61 1.07 12.25
C GLU A 45 14.04 1.58 12.06
N ALA A 46 14.31 2.30 10.96
CA ALA A 46 15.60 2.94 10.71
C ALA A 46 15.97 4.04 11.72
N ASN A 47 14.99 4.55 12.48
CA ASN A 47 15.20 5.47 13.59
C ASN A 47 15.33 4.73 14.94
N ASP A 48 15.53 3.42 14.95
CA ASP A 48 15.53 2.59 16.18
C ASP A 48 14.29 2.82 17.05
N TYR A 49 13.15 3.07 16.41
CA TYR A 49 11.87 3.40 17.04
C TYR A 49 11.88 4.70 17.87
N ASN A 50 12.95 5.50 17.83
CA ASN A 50 13.07 6.78 18.52
C ASN A 50 12.43 7.94 17.73
N ASN A 51 11.10 7.88 17.57
CA ASN A 51 10.35 8.88 16.80
C ASN A 51 9.83 10.06 17.62
N PHE A 52 10.00 10.02 18.94
CA PHE A 52 9.67 11.13 19.83
C PHE A 52 10.69 12.27 19.74
N THR A 53 11.95 11.94 19.41
CA THR A 53 13.04 12.94 19.24
C THR A 53 13.41 13.14 17.77
N LYS A 54 13.23 12.11 16.92
CA LYS A 54 13.55 12.15 15.50
C LYS A 54 12.38 11.66 14.66
N ARG A 55 11.62 12.56 14.07
CA ARG A 55 10.46 12.22 13.23
C ARG A 55 10.85 11.26 12.10
N ALA A 56 10.15 10.12 11.98
CA ALA A 56 10.21 9.27 10.79
C ALA A 56 9.73 10.05 9.57
N TYR A 57 10.50 9.99 8.49
CA TYR A 57 10.19 10.71 7.26
C TYR A 57 10.60 9.91 6.04
N VAL A 58 9.75 9.95 5.01
CA VAL A 58 10.03 9.38 3.69
C VAL A 58 10.33 10.54 2.74
N GLY A 59 11.54 10.55 2.19
CA GLY A 59 12.00 11.58 1.25
C GLY A 59 11.19 11.62 -0.05
N LYS A 60 11.06 12.82 -0.65
CA LYS A 60 10.31 13.02 -1.91
C LYS A 60 10.77 12.10 -3.04
N ALA A 61 12.08 11.91 -3.20
CA ALA A 61 12.63 11.00 -4.22
C ALA A 61 12.16 9.56 -4.03
N LYS A 62 12.18 9.04 -2.79
CA LYS A 62 11.71 7.69 -2.47
C LYS A 62 10.20 7.54 -2.72
N LYS A 63 9.42 8.60 -2.43
CA LYS A 63 7.99 8.64 -2.76
C LYS A 63 7.76 8.53 -4.27
N LEU A 64 8.43 9.37 -5.07
CA LEU A 64 8.30 9.35 -6.53
C LEU A 64 8.74 8.01 -7.13
N ALA A 65 9.84 7.43 -6.63
CA ALA A 65 10.33 6.12 -7.07
C ALA A 65 9.35 4.97 -6.79
N SER A 66 8.41 5.13 -5.84
CA SER A 66 7.39 4.12 -5.58
C SER A 66 6.19 4.16 -6.54
N LEU A 67 6.01 5.25 -7.29
CA LEU A 67 4.86 5.39 -8.20
C LEU A 67 4.90 4.42 -9.39
N PRO A 68 6.04 4.21 -10.08
CA PRO A 68 6.15 3.18 -11.11
C PRO A 68 5.87 1.77 -10.59
N LEU A 69 6.35 1.45 -9.38
CA LEU A 69 6.08 0.15 -8.75
C LEU A 69 4.58 -0.02 -8.42
N ALA A 70 3.93 1.03 -7.90
CA ALA A 70 2.49 1.03 -7.66
C ALA A 70 1.70 0.80 -8.95
N TYR A 71 2.13 1.44 -10.04
CA TYR A 71 1.50 1.31 -11.35
C TYR A 71 1.65 -0.12 -11.89
N ALA A 72 2.86 -0.68 -11.85
CA ALA A 72 3.11 -2.06 -12.27
C ALA A 72 2.21 -3.05 -11.49
N LYS A 73 2.10 -2.90 -10.17
CA LYS A 73 1.20 -3.71 -9.34
C LYS A 73 -0.28 -3.55 -9.72
N ALA A 74 -0.73 -2.33 -10.01
CA ALA A 74 -2.12 -2.05 -10.37
C ALA A 74 -2.55 -2.71 -11.69
N LEU A 75 -1.60 -2.99 -12.58
CA LEU A 75 -1.81 -3.69 -13.85
C LEU A 75 -1.84 -5.21 -13.71
N ILE A 76 -1.38 -5.77 -12.58
CA ILE A 76 -1.47 -7.20 -12.31
C ILE A 76 -2.94 -7.51 -11.99
N VAL A 77 -3.66 -8.01 -13.00
CA VAL A 77 -5.08 -8.39 -12.89
C VAL A 77 -5.23 -9.86 -13.24
N GLY A 78 -5.58 -10.67 -12.24
CA GLY A 78 -6.38 -11.89 -12.46
C GLY A 78 -7.85 -11.48 -12.68
N PRO A 79 -8.64 -12.26 -13.44
CA PRO A 79 -9.96 -11.84 -13.91
C PRO A 79 -10.87 -11.46 -12.75
N SER A 80 -11.41 -10.24 -12.79
CA SER A 80 -12.46 -9.79 -11.88
C SER A 80 -13.70 -10.67 -12.06
N LYS A 81 -14.07 -11.45 -11.04
CA LYS A 81 -15.27 -12.30 -11.07
C LYS A 81 -16.58 -11.49 -11.06
N PHE A 82 -16.53 -10.17 -10.88
CA PHE A 82 -17.70 -9.31 -10.74
C PHE A 82 -18.38 -8.87 -12.05
N ALA A 83 -17.77 -9.10 -13.22
CA ALA A 83 -18.39 -8.75 -14.49
C ALA A 83 -19.49 -9.74 -14.96
N GLY A 84 -19.56 -10.95 -14.37
CA GLY A 84 -20.44 -12.02 -14.83
C GLY A 84 -21.85 -12.06 -14.23
N THR A 85 -22.11 -11.34 -13.13
CA THR A 85 -23.35 -11.54 -12.33
C THR A 85 -24.43 -10.49 -12.59
N LEU A 86 -24.17 -9.48 -13.42
CA LEU A 86 -25.10 -8.36 -13.66
C LEU A 86 -25.91 -8.46 -14.97
N LEU A 87 -25.84 -9.59 -15.69
CA LEU A 87 -26.59 -9.84 -16.94
C LEU A 87 -27.67 -10.94 -16.81
N GLN A 88 -28.18 -11.23 -15.60
CA GLN A 88 -29.22 -12.26 -15.40
C GLN A 88 -30.48 -11.77 -14.67
N PHE A 89 -30.83 -10.48 -14.79
CA PHE A 89 -32.16 -9.99 -14.42
C PHE A 89 -32.73 -9.12 -15.53
#